data_AF-A0A1F5MJL8-F1
#
_entry.id   AF-A0A1F5MJL8-F1
#
_cell.length_a   1.000
_cell.length_b   1.000
_cell.length_c   1.000
_cell.angle_alpha   90.00
_cell.angle_beta   90.00
_cell.angle_gamma   90.00
#
_symmetry.space_group_name_H-M   'P 1'
#
loop_
_entity.id
_entity.type
_entity.pdbx_description
1 polymer ?
#
loop_
_entity_poly.entity_id
_entity_poly.type
_entity_poly.pdbx_seq_one_letter_code
_entity_poly.pdbx_strand_id
1 'polypeptide(L)' 'MSNPFVSLGDKFVVLGFDGFNRTIFPCGSFNSADEARSFAISKTQEEPQYSDDQVLSTTFYAFTIEGTHIPLE' A
#
# COMPACT_ATOMS: atom_id res chain seq x y z
N MET A 1 -4.07 20.22 3.06
CA MET A 1 -3.51 19.46 4.20
C MET A 1 -2.56 18.43 3.63
N SER A 2 -1.32 18.37 4.13
CA SER A 2 -0.40 17.28 3.76
C SER A 2 -0.94 15.98 4.35
N ASN A 3 -0.98 14.92 3.56
CA ASN A 3 -1.30 13.59 4.05
C ASN A 3 -0.20 13.16 5.04
N PRO A 4 -0.53 12.76 6.29
CA PRO A 4 0.49 12.44 7.29
C PRO A 4 1.34 11.22 6.92
N PHE A 5 0.87 10.40 5.99
CA PHE A 5 1.57 9.21 5.50
C PHE A 5 2.35 9.44 4.21
N VAL A 6 2.29 10.65 3.63
CA VAL A 6 2.96 10.98 2.36
C VAL A 6 3.77 12.25 2.50
N SER A 7 5.09 12.11 2.46
CA SER A 7 6.03 13.23 2.43
C SER A 7 6.20 13.74 1.00
N LEU A 8 6.11 15.06 0.81
CA LEU A 8 6.20 15.71 -0.51
C LEU A 8 7.56 15.53 -1.24
N GLY A 9 8.59 15.03 -0.54
CA GLY A 9 9.91 14.76 -1.12
C GLY A 9 10.12 13.32 -1.60
N ASP A 10 9.21 12.42 -1.24
CA ASP A 10 9.35 11.00 -1.52
C ASP A 10 8.91 10.67 -2.95
N LYS A 11 9.64 9.76 -3.58
CA LYS A 11 9.45 9.39 -5.00
C LYS A 11 8.43 8.29 -5.20
N PHE A 12 8.09 7.57 -4.13
CA PHE A 12 7.23 6.40 -4.16
C PHE A 12 6.18 6.48 -3.05
N VAL A 13 5.01 5.92 -3.32
CA VAL A 13 3.89 5.85 -2.38
C VAL A 13 3.34 4.43 -2.35
N VAL A 14 2.98 3.96 -1.16
CA VAL A 14 2.24 2.71 -0.99
C VAL A 14 0.80 3.05 -0.62
N LEU A 15 -0.13 2.44 -1.35
CA LEU A 15 -1.56 2.57 -1.15
C LEU A 15 -2.14 1.20 -0.77
N GLY A 16 -3.03 1.19 0.22
CA GLY A 16 -3.85 0.03 0.56
C GLY A 16 -5.21 0.14 -0.12
N PHE A 17 -5.72 -1.00 -0.58
CA PHE A 17 -7.09 -1.17 -1.05
C PHE A 17 -7.83 -2.10 -0.08
N ASP A 18 -8.84 -1.58 0.58
CA ASP A 18 -9.68 -2.35 1.49
C ASP A 18 -10.87 -2.96 0.71
N GLY A 19 -10.90 -4.29 0.66
CA GLY A 19 -11.93 -5.05 -0.06
C GLY A 19 -13.34 -4.96 0.55
N PHE A 20 -13.46 -4.59 1.83
CA PHE A 20 -14.75 -4.47 2.53
C PHE A 20 -15.48 -3.18 2.16
N ASN A 21 -14.81 -2.05 2.29
CA ASN A 21 -15.40 -0.75 1.99
C ASN A 21 -15.08 -0.25 0.56
N ARG A 22 -14.24 -0.98 -0.20
CA ARG A 22 -13.76 -0.63 -1.55
C ARG A 22 -13.07 0.74 -1.59
N THR A 23 -12.36 1.09 -0.53
CA THR A 23 -11.65 2.37 -0.43
C THR A 23 -10.15 2.20 -0.66
N ILE A 24 -9.52 3.27 -1.14
CA ILE A 24 -8.09 3.38 -1.27
C ILE A 24 -7.59 4.34 -0.20
N PHE A 25 -6.55 3.95 0.52
CA PHE A 25 -5.95 4.79 1.56
C PHE A 25 -4.43 4.77 1.47
N PRO A 26 -3.77 5.87 1.87
CA PRO A 26 -2.32 5.97 1.92
C PRO A 26 -1.75 5.17 3.09
N CYS A 27 -0.64 4.45 2.87
CA CYS A 27 0.03 3.68 3.92
C CYS A 27 1.44 4.18 4.24
N GLY A 28 2.11 4.79 3.26
CA GLY A 28 3.46 5.33 3.44
C GLY A 28 4.02 5.90 2.15
N SER A 29 5.12 6.64 2.28
CA SER A 29 5.92 7.13 1.18
C SER A 29 7.40 6.82 1.41
N PHE A 30 8.14 6.64 0.31
CA PHE A 30 9.49 6.11 0.33
C PHE A 30 10.37 6.77 -0.74
N ASN A 31 11.68 6.80 -0.50
CA ASN A 31 12.65 7.32 -1.46
C ASN A 31 13.22 6.25 -2.39
N SER A 32 13.03 4.98 -2.05
CA SER A 32 13.44 3.82 -2.85
C SER A 32 12.25 2.97 -3.28
N ALA A 33 12.31 2.44 -4.50
CA ALA A 33 11.33 1.48 -4.99
C ALA A 33 11.39 0.17 -4.18
N ASP A 34 12.58 -0.24 -3.74
CA ASP A 34 12.75 -1.49 -2.98
C ASP A 34 12.13 -1.41 -1.59
N GLU A 35 12.21 -0.24 -0.94
CA GLU A 35 11.56 0.01 0.34
C GLU A 35 10.04 -0.02 0.20
N ALA A 36 9.50 0.68 -0.81
CA ALA A 36 8.07 0.69 -1.09
C ALA A 36 7.53 -0.72 -1.41
N ARG A 37 8.26 -1.51 -2.20
CA ARG A 37 7.91 -2.91 -2.51
C ARG A 37 7.95 -3.78 -1.27
N SER A 38 9.05 -3.72 -0.51
CA SER A 38 9.23 -4.54 0.69
C SER A 38 8.13 -4.28 1.71
N PHE A 39 7.73 -3.02 1.88
CA PHE A 39 6.63 -2.63 2.74
C PHE A 39 5.27 -3.15 2.25
N ALA A 40 4.98 -3.03 0.95
CA ALA A 40 3.74 -3.55 0.38
C ALA A 40 3.64 -5.08 0.51
N ILE A 41 4.74 -5.81 0.28
CA ILE A 41 4.82 -7.26 0.43
C ILE A 41 4.63 -7.65 1.90
N SER A 42 5.33 -7.00 2.84
CA SER A 42 5.19 -7.34 4.26
C SER A 42 3.77 -7.14 4.76
N LYS A 43 3.12 -6.04 4.35
CA LYS A 43 1.73 -5.74 4.74
C LYS A 43 0.71 -6.72 4.14
N THR A 44 0.97 -7.20 2.93
CA THR A 44 0.13 -8.22 2.27
C THR A 44 0.27 -9.59 2.93
N GLN A 45 1.44 -9.91 3.49
CA GLN A 45 1.71 -11.19 4.17
C GLN A 45 1.29 -11.19 5.65
N GLU A 46 1.14 -10.01 6.28
CA GLU A 46 0.82 -9.87 7.71
C GLU A 46 -0.67 -10.05 8.05
N GLU A 47 -1.63 -10.00 7.11
CA GLU A 47 -3.06 -10.06 7.43
C GLU A 47 -3.87 -11.11 6.67
N PRO A 48 -4.26 -12.19 7.36
CA PRO A 48 -5.65 -12.63 7.34
C PRO A 48 -6.18 -12.61 8.77
N GLN A 49 -6.60 -11.44 9.25
CA GLN A 49 -7.46 -11.37 10.43
C GLN A 49 -8.90 -11.25 9.93
N TYR A 50 -9.62 -12.36 9.70
CA TYR A 50 -11.07 -12.54 9.94
C TYR A 50 -11.49 -13.96 9.53
N SER A 51 -12.38 -14.54 10.32
CA SER A 51 -12.78 -15.95 10.33
C SER A 51 -13.74 -16.33 9.19
N ASP A 52 -13.46 -17.50 8.61
CA ASP A 52 -14.33 -18.51 7.99
C ASP A 52 -15.42 -18.19 6.94
N ASP A 53 -15.85 -16.95 6.65
CA ASP A 53 -16.92 -16.80 5.63
C ASP A 53 -16.83 -15.64 4.63
N GLN A 54 -15.93 -14.67 4.78
CA GLN A 54 -15.62 -13.70 3.72
C GLN A 54 -14.16 -13.26 3.80
N VAL A 55 -13.34 -13.67 2.84
CA VAL A 55 -11.96 -13.15 2.69
C VAL A 55 -12.05 -11.71 2.22
N LEU A 56 -12.16 -10.79 3.17
CA LEU A 56 -12.06 -9.35 2.96
C LEU A 56 -10.59 -8.97 3.15
N SER A 57 -9.76 -9.23 2.13
CA SER A 57 -8.33 -8.98 2.21
C SER A 57 -7.99 -7.55 1.78
N THR A 58 -7.34 -6.79 2.65
CA THR A 58 -6.66 -5.55 2.25
C THR A 58 -5.48 -5.91 1.35
N THR A 59 -5.37 -5.27 0.19
CA THR A 59 -4.23 -5.47 -0.73
C THR A 59 -3.41 -4.21 -0.83
N PHE A 60 -2.08 -4.32 -0.82
CA PHE A 60 -1.18 -3.17 -0.86
C PHE A 60 -0.44 -3.09 -2.20
N TYR A 61 -0.29 -1.86 -2.71
CA TYR A 61 0.30 -1.58 -4.01
C TYR A 61 1.29 -0.43 -3.90
N ALA A 62 2.41 -0.51 -4.63
CA ALA A 62 3.42 0.53 -4.69
C ALA A 62 3.33 1.30 -6.02
N PHE A 63 3.47 2.62 -5.96
CA PHE A 63 3.46 3.49 -7.12
C PHE A 63 4.59 4.51 -7.06
N THR A 64 5.02 5.00 -8.22
CA THR A 64 5.77 6.26 -8.30
C THR A 64 4.84 7.43 -7.97
N ILE A 65 5.42 8.58 -7.58
CA ILE A 65 4.66 9.82 -7.34
C ILE A 65 3.92 10.30 -8.60
N GLU A 66 4.37 9.89 -9.78
CA GLU A 66 3.74 10.18 -11.08
C GLU A 66 2.58 9.21 -11.42
N GLY A 67 2.33 8.21 -10.58
CA GLY A 67 1.22 7.26 -10.72
C GLY A 67 1.56 5.95 -11.45
N THR A 68 2.84 5.67 -11.70
CA THR A 68 3.25 4.41 -12.33
C THR A 68 3.29 3.28 -11.30
N HIS A 69 2.55 2.21 -11.54
CA HIS A 69 2.56 1.03 -10.66
C HIS A 69 3.92 0.32 -10.70
N ILE A 70 4.39 -0.08 -9.52
CA ILE A 70 5.61 -0.86 -9.34
C ILE A 70 5.22 -2.31 -9.08
N PRO A 71 5.56 -3.25 -9.99
CA PRO A 71 5.34 -4.67 -9.75
C PRO A 71 6.03 -5.14 -8.47
N LEU A 72 5.34 -6.00 -7.73
CA LEU A 72 5.86 -6.63 -6.52
C LEU A 72 6.62 -7.94 -6.80
N GLU A 73 6.73 -8.33 -8.09
CA GLU A 73 7.43 -9.51 -8.62
C GLU A 73 8.71 -9.14 -9.39
#